data_AF-A0A534YIS9-F1
#
_entry.id   AF-A0A534YIS9-F1
#
_cell.length_a   1.000
_cell.length_b   1.000
_cell.length_c   1.000
_cell.angle_alpha   90.00
_cell.angle_beta   90.00
_cell.angle_gamma   90.00
#
_symmetry.space_group_name_H-M   'P 1'
#
loop_
_entity.id
_entity.type
_entity.pdbx_description
1 polymer ?
#
loop_
_entity_poly.entity_id
_entity_poly.type
_entity_poly.pdbx_seq_one_letter_code
_entity_poly.pdbx_strand_id
1 'polypeptide(L)'
;MRSFVAFWMLAAAARASEPTLVEAQAAAARHAAGTGADDADRTSRLRASHFAPTVRGELIGKTDDRTRRGEFRLAPLREDDVSEARTWGIVVTWDLAQLVYSREEGQLALAHQHLARVRREVSFQAAKLWIERRQKCAALQKLSGPLRREAYLDLLRITAELDALTGGLYREALAEAEGQLEEEDR
;
A
#
# COMPACT_ATOMS: atom_id res chain seq x y z
N MET A 1 33.67 33.70 -27.29
CA MET A 1 32.77 33.41 -26.15
C MET A 1 31.44 32.93 -26.70
N ARG A 2 31.27 31.61 -26.74
CA ARG A 2 30.08 30.88 -27.20
C ARG A 2 29.45 30.23 -25.96
N SER A 3 28.15 29.98 -26.05
CA SER A 3 27.32 29.18 -25.13
C SER A 3 26.57 29.96 -24.04
N PHE A 4 25.45 30.58 -24.43
CA PHE A 4 24.36 30.92 -23.50
C PHE A 4 22.95 30.80 -24.11
N VAL A 5 22.79 30.03 -25.20
CA VAL A 5 21.49 29.95 -25.93
C VAL A 5 20.82 28.57 -25.83
N ALA A 6 21.49 27.55 -25.27
CA ALA A 6 20.97 26.18 -25.30
C ALA A 6 19.94 25.83 -24.20
N PHE A 7 19.59 26.74 -23.28
CA PHE A 7 18.75 26.40 -22.12
C PHE A 7 17.25 26.75 -22.27
N TRP A 8 16.86 27.47 -23.33
CA TRP A 8 15.49 27.95 -23.52
C TRP A 8 14.67 27.23 -24.61
N MET A 9 15.21 26.18 -25.24
CA MET A 9 14.52 25.41 -26.30
C MET A 9 14.08 23.99 -25.87
N LEU A 10 13.98 23.73 -24.57
CA LEU A 10 13.48 22.44 -24.05
C LEU A 10 12.20 22.55 -23.22
N ALA A 11 11.56 23.72 -23.21
CA ALA A 11 10.33 23.99 -22.44
C ALA A 11 9.05 24.04 -23.30
N ALA A 12 9.10 23.63 -24.58
CA ALA A 12 7.99 23.81 -25.52
C ALA A 12 7.38 22.50 -26.09
N ALA A 13 7.77 21.33 -25.58
CA ALA A 13 7.26 20.03 -26.05
C ALA A 13 6.71 19.11 -24.94
N ALA A 14 6.42 19.66 -23.76
CA ALA A 14 5.62 18.97 -22.74
C ALA A 14 4.12 19.17 -23.02
N ARG A 15 3.68 18.88 -24.25
CA ARG A 15 2.26 18.58 -24.46
C ARG A 15 2.15 17.10 -24.11
N ALA A 16 1.67 16.83 -22.89
CA ALA A 16 1.60 15.50 -22.29
C ALA A 16 1.17 14.48 -23.36
N SER A 17 2.11 13.65 -23.81
CA SER A 17 1.78 12.57 -24.72
C SER A 17 0.78 11.67 -24.00
N GLU A 18 -0.36 11.42 -24.62
CA GLU A 18 -1.40 10.56 -24.05
C GLU A 18 -0.76 9.26 -23.51
N PRO A 19 -1.07 8.85 -22.26
CA PRO A 19 -0.49 7.65 -21.69
C PRO A 19 -0.76 6.44 -22.58
N THR A 20 0.26 5.61 -22.75
CA THR A 20 0.12 4.39 -23.55
C THR A 20 -0.81 3.39 -22.85
N LEU A 21 -1.37 2.46 -23.62
CA LEU A 21 -2.22 1.39 -23.07
C LEU A 21 -1.51 0.64 -21.92
N VAL A 22 -0.23 0.31 -22.11
CA VAL A 22 0.57 -0.43 -21.12
C VAL A 22 0.77 0.40 -19.85
N GLU A 23 1.00 1.71 -19.98
CA GLU A 23 1.14 2.61 -18.84
C GLU A 23 -0.17 2.74 -18.06
N ALA A 24 -1.30 2.88 -18.75
CA ALA A 24 -2.63 2.95 -18.12
C ALA A 24 -2.94 1.64 -17.37
N GLN A 25 -2.70 0.48 -17.99
CA GLN A 25 -2.88 -0.82 -17.35
C GLN A 25 -1.99 -0.99 -16.12
N ALA A 26 -0.72 -0.61 -16.23
CA ALA A 26 0.25 -0.74 -15.16
C ALA A 26 -0.05 0.23 -14.00
N ALA A 27 -0.43 1.47 -14.30
CA ALA A 27 -0.84 2.44 -13.29
C ALA A 27 -2.10 1.96 -12.55
N ALA A 28 -3.10 1.48 -13.27
CA ALA A 28 -4.33 0.96 -12.66
C ALA A 28 -4.09 -0.27 -11.78
N ALA A 29 -3.26 -1.21 -12.24
CA ALA A 29 -2.87 -2.37 -11.43
C ALA A 29 -2.13 -1.95 -10.14
N ARG A 30 -1.19 -1.00 -10.25
CA ARG A 30 -0.44 -0.47 -9.10
C ARG A 30 -1.34 0.25 -8.11
N HIS A 31 -2.26 1.08 -8.59
CA HIS A 31 -3.16 1.85 -7.74
C HIS A 31 -4.12 0.94 -6.95
N ALA A 32 -4.66 -0.10 -7.60
CA ALA A 32 -5.63 -0.98 -6.97
C ALA A 32 -5.04 -1.94 -5.92
N ALA A 33 -3.86 -2.52 -6.18
CA ALA A 33 -3.33 -3.61 -5.36
C ALA A 33 -1.80 -3.66 -5.29
N GLY A 34 -1.11 -2.55 -5.56
CA GLY A 34 0.35 -2.44 -5.47
C GLY A 34 1.10 -3.24 -6.53
N THR A 35 2.38 -3.55 -6.28
CA THR A 35 3.22 -4.29 -7.23
C THR A 35 3.48 -5.73 -6.78
N GLY A 36 3.82 -6.61 -7.74
CA GLY A 36 4.25 -7.97 -7.42
C GLY A 36 5.59 -7.99 -6.67
N ALA A 37 6.40 -6.94 -6.81
CA ALA A 37 7.65 -6.78 -6.05
C ALA A 37 7.36 -6.56 -4.56
N ASP A 38 6.34 -5.77 -4.23
CA ASP A 38 5.93 -5.54 -2.83
C ASP A 38 5.44 -6.84 -2.17
N ASP A 39 4.73 -7.68 -2.93
CA ASP A 39 4.28 -9.01 -2.46
C ASP A 39 5.47 -9.93 -2.17
N ALA A 40 6.46 -9.94 -3.08
CA ALA A 40 7.69 -10.72 -2.89
C ALA A 40 8.50 -10.23 -1.68
N ASP A 41 8.59 -8.92 -1.47
CA ASP A 41 9.26 -8.33 -0.31
C ASP A 41 8.56 -8.70 1.00
N ARG A 42 7.22 -8.64 1.06
CA ARG A 42 6.46 -9.10 2.24
C ARG A 42 6.72 -10.58 2.55
N THR A 43 6.75 -11.42 1.52
CA THR A 43 7.07 -12.85 1.67
C THR A 43 8.50 -13.06 2.18
N SER A 44 9.46 -12.30 1.64
CA SER A 44 10.86 -12.35 2.06
C SER A 44 11.03 -11.95 3.53
N ARG A 45 10.37 -10.86 3.95
CA ARG A 45 10.38 -10.38 5.33
C ARG A 45 9.74 -11.38 6.29
N LEU A 46 8.63 -12.00 5.91
CA LEU A 46 7.99 -13.04 6.71
C LEU A 46 8.96 -14.22 6.93
N ARG A 47 9.61 -14.70 5.87
CA ARG A 47 10.62 -15.77 5.97
C ARG A 47 11.80 -15.39 6.86
N ALA A 48 12.31 -14.17 6.69
CA ALA A 48 13.40 -13.66 7.52
C ALA A 48 12.99 -13.57 9.01
N SER A 49 11.72 -13.27 9.30
CA SER A 49 11.22 -13.19 10.68
C SER A 49 11.28 -14.53 11.42
N HIS A 50 11.16 -15.67 10.71
CA HIS A 50 11.29 -16.99 11.33
C HIS A 50 12.71 -17.32 11.82
N PHE A 51 13.73 -16.60 11.34
CA PHE A 51 15.09 -16.71 11.86
C PHE A 51 15.33 -15.87 13.12
N ALA A 52 14.44 -14.93 13.44
CA ALA A 52 14.63 -14.05 14.59
C ALA A 52 14.15 -14.75 15.87
N PRO A 53 14.98 -14.79 16.94
CA PRO A 53 14.53 -15.28 18.22
C PRO A 53 13.59 -14.26 18.88
N THR A 54 12.61 -14.75 19.63
CA THR A 54 11.78 -13.91 20.49
C THR A 54 12.49 -13.71 21.82
N VAL A 55 12.69 -12.45 22.22
CA VAL A 55 13.32 -12.09 23.50
C VAL A 55 12.26 -11.49 24.42
N ARG A 56 12.10 -12.08 25.60
CA ARG A 56 11.18 -11.62 26.64
C ARG A 56 11.95 -11.32 27.91
N GLY A 57 11.90 -10.07 28.35
CA GLY A 57 12.42 -9.65 29.65
C GLY A 57 11.32 -9.71 30.69
N GLU A 58 11.61 -10.28 31.86
CA GLU A 58 10.71 -10.30 33.01
C GLU A 58 11.41 -9.70 34.22
N LEU A 59 10.69 -8.84 34.95
CA LEU A 59 11.10 -8.27 36.22
C LEU A 59 10.01 -8.59 37.24
N ILE A 60 10.38 -9.36 38.26
CA ILE A 60 9.48 -9.81 39.32
C ILE A 60 10.00 -9.22 40.63
N GLY A 61 9.22 -8.31 41.21
CA GLY A 61 9.39 -7.86 42.59
C GLY A 61 8.46 -8.67 43.48
N LYS A 62 9.02 -9.29 44.52
CA LYS A 62 8.25 -10.00 45.55
C LYS A 62 8.61 -9.42 46.91
N THR A 63 7.61 -8.89 47.59
CA THR A 63 7.67 -8.57 49.02
C THR A 63 6.95 -9.68 49.77
N ASP A 64 7.63 -10.30 50.73
CA ASP A 64 7.08 -11.37 51.57
C ASP A 64 7.27 -10.95 53.04
N ASP A 65 6.14 -10.66 53.70
CA ASP A 65 6.09 -10.38 55.13
C ASP A 65 5.62 -11.62 55.86
N ARG A 66 6.51 -12.23 56.66
CA ARG A 66 6.18 -13.42 57.44
C ARG A 66 6.31 -13.12 58.92
N THR A 67 5.20 -13.30 59.63
CA THR A 67 5.15 -13.22 61.09
C THR A 67 5.26 -14.61 61.68
N ARG A 68 6.34 -14.90 62.42
CA ARG A 68 6.46 -16.13 63.21
C ARG A 68 6.24 -15.81 64.68
N ARG A 69 5.42 -16.63 65.34
CA ARG A 69 5.19 -16.58 66.78
C ARG A 69 5.68 -17.88 67.39
N GLY A 70 6.50 -17.79 68.42
CA GLY A 70 7.01 -18.93 69.17
C GLY A 70 7.37 -18.54 70.61
N GLU A 71 7.87 -19.50 71.38
CA GLU A 71 8.44 -19.24 72.71
C GLU A 71 9.94 -19.55 72.69
N PHE A 72 10.73 -18.61 73.17
CA PHE A 72 12.16 -18.81 73.41
C PHE A 72 12.46 -18.51 74.86
N ARG A 73 12.91 -19.53 75.62
CA ARG A 73 13.22 -19.41 77.06
C ARG A 73 12.06 -18.83 77.90
N LEU A 74 10.84 -19.35 77.71
CA LEU A 74 9.62 -18.96 78.46
C LEU A 74 9.17 -17.49 78.25
N ALA A 75 9.74 -16.79 77.26
CA ALA A 75 9.26 -15.49 76.82
C ALA A 75 8.60 -15.61 75.43
N PRO A 76 7.48 -14.92 75.18
CA PRO A 76 6.86 -14.90 73.85
C PRO A 76 7.79 -14.16 72.88
N LEU A 77 8.21 -14.85 71.83
CA LEU A 77 9.01 -14.30 70.75
C LEU A 77 8.11 -14.07 69.52
N ARG A 78 8.11 -12.83 69.05
CA ARG A 78 7.52 -12.45 67.77
C ARG A 78 8.65 -11.98 66.87
N GLU A 79 8.81 -12.68 65.74
CA GLU A 79 9.77 -12.34 64.71
C GLU A 79 9.00 -11.91 63.47
N ASP A 80 9.22 -10.66 63.07
CA ASP A 80 8.67 -10.07 61.86
C ASP A 80 9.78 -10.12 60.80
N ASP A 81 9.73 -11.11 59.91
CA ASP A 81 10.66 -11.24 58.78
C ASP A 81 10.09 -10.48 57.57
N VAL A 82 10.73 -9.39 57.20
CA VAL A 82 10.44 -8.61 55.99
C VAL A 82 11.46 -8.98 54.93
N SER A 83 11.03 -9.63 53.85
CA SER A 83 11.90 -9.98 52.73
C SER A 83 11.47 -9.26 51.46
N GLU A 84 12.38 -8.49 50.86
CA GLU A 84 12.22 -7.96 49.51
C GLU A 84 13.16 -8.71 48.56
N ALA A 85 12.58 -9.36 47.55
CA ALA A 85 13.31 -10.02 46.49
C ALA A 85 12.97 -9.36 45.14
N ARG A 86 14.01 -9.03 44.38
CA ARG A 86 13.87 -8.59 42.98
C ARG A 86 14.58 -9.60 42.10
N THR A 87 13.82 -10.22 41.22
CA THR A 87 14.34 -11.17 40.23
C THR A 87 14.11 -10.58 38.86
N TRP A 88 15.15 -10.58 38.03
CA TRP A 88 15.02 -10.27 36.62
C TRP A 88 15.48 -11.48 35.81
N GLY A 89 14.83 -11.70 34.67
CA GLY A 89 15.11 -12.80 33.78
C GLY A 89 14.99 -12.36 32.32
N ILE A 90 15.83 -12.92 31.47
CA ILE A 90 15.72 -12.78 30.01
C ILE A 90 15.49 -14.18 29.46
N VAL A 91 14.34 -14.37 28.81
CA VAL A 91 13.98 -15.60 28.13
C VAL A 91 14.12 -15.38 26.63
N VAL A 92 14.94 -16.21 25.99
CA VAL A 92 15.10 -16.24 24.54
C VAL A 92 14.47 -17.52 24.03
N THR A 93 13.50 -17.39 23.13
CA THR A 93 12.77 -18.52 22.53
C THR A 93 12.99 -18.50 21.03
N TRP A 94 13.38 -19.64 20.47
CA TRP A 94 13.56 -19.82 19.04
C TRP A 94 12.76 -21.02 18.56
N ASP A 95 11.76 -20.78 17.72
CA ASP A 95 10.93 -21.82 17.10
C ASP A 95 11.45 -22.14 15.69
N LEU A 96 12.23 -23.22 15.58
CA LEU A 96 12.79 -23.67 14.31
C LEU A 96 11.78 -24.46 13.46
N ALA A 97 10.61 -24.84 13.99
CA ALA A 97 9.60 -25.58 13.23
C ALA A 97 9.03 -24.71 12.08
N GLN A 98 8.96 -23.40 12.30
CA GLN A 98 8.47 -22.43 11.32
C GLN A 98 9.38 -22.29 10.09
N LEU A 99 10.65 -22.75 10.17
CA LEU A 99 11.57 -22.77 9.04
C LEU A 99 11.20 -23.82 7.99
N VAL A 100 10.59 -24.93 8.43
CA VAL A 100 10.22 -26.04 7.53
C VAL A 100 8.83 -25.81 6.93
N TYR A 101 7.88 -25.37 7.76
CA TYR A 101 6.53 -25.07 7.32
C TYR A 101 5.89 -24.02 8.22
N SER A 102 5.37 -22.96 7.60
CA SER A 102 4.61 -21.91 8.27
C SER A 102 3.21 -21.81 7.67
N ARG A 103 2.18 -21.92 8.51
CA ARG A 103 0.79 -21.72 8.10
C ARG A 103 0.55 -20.30 7.59
N GLU A 104 1.30 -19.33 8.11
CA GLU A 104 1.21 -17.92 7.75
C GLU A 104 1.64 -17.69 6.30
N GLU A 105 2.66 -18.42 5.82
CA GLU A 105 3.05 -18.38 4.41
C GLU A 105 1.91 -18.81 3.49
N GLY A 106 1.16 -19.85 3.88
CA GLY A 106 -0.01 -20.31 3.12
C GLY A 106 -1.12 -19.25 3.04
N GLN A 107 -1.41 -18.58 4.16
CA GLN A 107 -2.38 -17.48 4.19
C GLN A 107 -1.91 -16.27 3.37
N LEU A 108 -0.63 -15.94 3.47
CA LEU A 108 -0.02 -14.86 2.70
C LEU A 108 -0.04 -15.16 1.18
N ALA A 109 0.23 -16.40 0.79
CA ALA A 109 0.17 -16.83 -0.61
C ALA A 109 -1.26 -16.69 -1.18
N LEU A 110 -2.28 -17.07 -0.42
CA LEU A 110 -3.69 -16.88 -0.81
C LEU A 110 -4.04 -15.39 -0.95
N ALA A 111 -3.57 -14.55 -0.02
CA ALA A 111 -3.76 -13.10 -0.11
C ALA A 111 -3.08 -12.51 -1.36
N HIS A 112 -1.85 -12.94 -1.68
CA HIS A 112 -1.15 -12.51 -2.90
C HIS A 112 -1.85 -12.98 -4.18
N GLN A 113 -2.43 -14.18 -4.18
CA GLN A 113 -3.23 -14.66 -5.31
C GLN A 113 -4.48 -13.79 -5.52
N HIS A 114 -5.13 -13.37 -4.43
CA HIS A 114 -6.27 -12.46 -4.50
C HIS A 114 -5.85 -11.09 -5.04
N LEU A 115 -4.78 -10.49 -4.51
CA LEU A 115 -4.24 -9.22 -5.02
C LEU A 115 -3.85 -9.31 -6.49
N ALA A 116 -3.21 -10.40 -6.92
CA ALA A 116 -2.87 -10.63 -8.32
C ALA A 116 -4.10 -10.70 -9.23
N ARG A 117 -5.22 -11.25 -8.74
CA ARG A 117 -6.49 -11.26 -9.48
C ARG A 117 -7.06 -9.86 -9.63
N VAL A 118 -7.12 -9.09 -8.53
CA VAL A 118 -7.59 -7.70 -8.53
C VAL A 118 -6.78 -6.84 -9.51
N ARG A 119 -5.44 -6.98 -9.52
CA ARG A 119 -4.57 -6.27 -10.47
C ARG A 119 -4.92 -6.56 -11.93
N ARG A 120 -5.18 -7.84 -12.26
CA ARG A 120 -5.54 -8.26 -13.63
C ARG A 120 -6.92 -7.75 -14.03
N GLU A 121 -7.87 -7.78 -13.11
CA GLU A 121 -9.22 -7.30 -13.38
C GLU A 121 -9.23 -5.79 -13.62
N VAL A 122 -8.60 -5.02 -12.74
CA VAL A 122 -8.52 -3.57 -12.88
C VAL A 122 -7.69 -3.16 -14.11
N SER A 123 -6.59 -3.86 -14.42
CA SER A 123 -5.83 -3.57 -15.64
C SER A 123 -6.64 -3.88 -16.91
N PHE A 124 -7.47 -4.91 -16.89
CA PHE A 124 -8.37 -5.21 -18.00
C PHE A 124 -9.45 -4.12 -18.17
N GLN A 125 -10.04 -3.64 -17.07
CA GLN A 125 -11.01 -2.55 -17.13
C GLN A 125 -10.37 -1.25 -17.65
N ALA A 126 -9.19 -0.89 -17.16
CA ALA A 126 -8.44 0.28 -17.64
C ALA A 126 -8.12 0.16 -19.14
N ALA A 127 -7.77 -1.03 -19.64
CA ALA A 127 -7.54 -1.25 -21.06
C ALA A 127 -8.81 -1.03 -21.90
N LYS A 128 -9.95 -1.52 -21.41
CA LYS A 128 -11.23 -1.38 -22.09
C LYS A 128 -11.63 0.10 -22.21
N LEU A 129 -11.57 0.83 -21.10
CA LEU A 129 -11.84 2.26 -21.06
C LEU A 129 -10.84 3.07 -21.92
N TRP A 130 -9.56 2.68 -21.94
CA TRP A 130 -8.56 3.32 -22.80
C TRP A 130 -8.92 3.19 -24.29
N ILE A 131 -9.32 2.00 -24.72
CA ILE A 131 -9.75 1.74 -26.10
C ILE A 131 -11.02 2.55 -26.42
N GLU A 132 -12.01 2.53 -25.53
CA GLU A 132 -13.27 3.28 -25.68
C GLU A 132 -13.00 4.79 -25.79
N ARG A 133 -12.13 5.34 -24.93
CA ARG A 133 -11.67 6.73 -25.00
C ARG A 133 -11.09 7.04 -26.36
N ARG A 134 -10.16 6.21 -26.85
CA ARG A 134 -9.48 6.42 -28.13
C ARG A 134 -10.44 6.39 -29.31
N GLN A 135 -11.43 5.50 -29.28
CA GLN A 135 -12.50 5.44 -30.27
C GLN A 135 -13.38 6.69 -30.22
N LYS A 136 -13.75 7.17 -29.02
CA LYS A 136 -14.55 8.39 -28.84
C LYS A 136 -13.81 9.64 -29.30
N CYS A 137 -12.51 9.78 -29.00
CA CYS A 137 -11.68 10.86 -29.53
C CYS A 137 -11.64 10.87 -31.06
N ALA A 138 -11.53 9.70 -31.70
CA ALA A 138 -11.55 9.60 -33.16
C ALA A 138 -12.94 9.90 -33.76
N ALA A 139 -14.01 9.52 -33.07
CA ALA A 139 -15.38 9.80 -33.48
C ALA A 139 -15.75 11.29 -33.38
N LEU A 140 -15.27 11.97 -32.33
CA LEU A 140 -15.52 13.41 -32.09
C LEU A 140 -15.11 14.28 -33.28
N GLN A 141 -14.04 13.93 -34.00
CA GLN A 141 -13.59 14.67 -35.19
C GLN A 141 -14.61 14.68 -36.34
N LYS A 142 -15.58 13.75 -36.33
CA LYS A 142 -16.59 13.59 -37.39
C LYS A 142 -17.96 14.13 -36.98
N LEU A 143 -18.13 14.53 -35.72
CA LEU A 143 -19.41 14.99 -35.18
C LEU A 143 -19.45 16.52 -35.14
N SER A 144 -20.65 17.08 -35.27
CA SER A 144 -20.90 18.51 -35.17
C SER A 144 -22.21 18.79 -34.45
N GLY A 145 -22.32 19.99 -33.87
CA GLY A 145 -23.53 20.43 -33.17
C GLY A 145 -23.85 19.60 -31.92
N PRO A 146 -25.13 19.35 -31.59
CA PRO A 146 -25.53 18.77 -30.30
C PRO A 146 -24.98 17.36 -30.06
N LEU A 147 -24.80 16.56 -31.12
CA LEU A 147 -24.17 15.23 -31.03
C LEU A 147 -22.70 15.29 -30.60
N ARG A 148 -22.01 16.40 -30.91
CA ARG A 148 -20.63 16.60 -30.48
C ARG A 148 -20.55 16.87 -28.98
N ARG A 149 -21.47 17.67 -28.44
CA ARG A 149 -21.56 17.94 -27.00
C ARG A 149 -21.81 16.68 -26.18
N GLU A 150 -22.76 15.84 -26.61
CA GLU A 150 -23.02 14.55 -25.97
C GLU A 150 -21.77 13.65 -25.99
N ALA A 151 -21.05 13.61 -27.13
CA ALA A 151 -19.82 12.85 -27.25
C ALA A 151 -18.68 13.39 -26.36
N TYR A 152 -18.62 14.71 -26.10
CA TYR A 152 -17.68 15.29 -25.15
C TYR A 152 -18.00 14.92 -23.69
N LEU A 153 -19.28 14.94 -23.30
CA LEU A 153 -19.72 14.47 -21.98
C LEU A 153 -19.37 12.99 -21.76
N ASP A 154 -19.59 12.15 -22.78
CA ASP A 154 -19.18 10.75 -22.76
C ASP A 154 -17.66 10.59 -22.60
N LEU A 155 -16.87 11.38 -23.34
CA LEU A 155 -15.42 11.35 -23.25
C LEU A 155 -14.93 11.78 -21.86
N LEU A 156 -15.57 12.81 -21.29
CA LEU A 156 -15.28 13.29 -19.95
C LEU A 156 -15.55 12.21 -18.91
N ARG A 157 -16.71 11.53 -18.99
CA ARG A 157 -17.05 10.40 -18.12
C ARG A 157 -15.99 9.29 -18.18
N ILE A 158 -15.62 8.86 -19.38
CA ILE A 158 -14.61 7.79 -19.56
C ILE A 158 -13.25 8.24 -19.01
N THR A 159 -12.87 9.51 -19.21
CA THR A 159 -11.60 10.04 -18.73
C THR A 159 -11.57 10.14 -17.20
N ALA A 160 -12.69 10.51 -16.58
CA ALA A 160 -12.83 10.51 -15.12
C ALA A 160 -12.76 9.09 -14.52
N GLU A 161 -13.43 8.12 -15.15
CA GLU A 161 -13.35 6.71 -14.76
C GLU A 161 -11.91 6.17 -14.88
N LEU A 162 -11.20 6.51 -15.95
CA LEU A 162 -9.79 6.17 -16.12
C LEU A 162 -8.90 6.82 -15.06
N ASP A 163 -9.12 8.09 -14.73
CA ASP A 163 -8.33 8.78 -13.71
C ASP A 163 -8.51 8.14 -12.33
N ALA A 164 -9.75 7.81 -11.98
CA ALA A 164 -10.10 7.12 -10.75
C ALA A 164 -9.43 5.75 -10.64
N LEU A 165 -9.37 4.97 -11.73
CA LEU A 165 -8.71 3.67 -11.73
C LEU A 165 -7.18 3.77 -11.70
N THR A 166 -6.61 4.79 -12.34
CA THR A 166 -5.15 4.93 -12.50
C THR A 166 -4.47 5.74 -11.41
N GLY A 167 -5.26 6.38 -10.52
CA GLY A 167 -4.73 7.14 -9.39
C GLY A 167 -4.15 8.50 -9.78
N GLY A 168 -4.70 9.16 -10.80
CA GLY A 168 -4.28 10.51 -11.22
C GLY A 168 -3.48 10.58 -12.53
N LEU A 169 -3.32 9.48 -13.27
CA LEU A 169 -2.56 9.48 -14.53
C LEU A 169 -3.25 10.31 -15.63
N TYR A 170 -4.58 10.44 -15.57
CA TYR A 170 -5.40 11.13 -16.57
C TYR A 170 -5.84 12.52 -16.11
N ARG A 171 -5.35 13.02 -14.97
CA ARG A 171 -5.77 14.29 -14.38
C ARG A 171 -5.64 15.47 -15.34
N GLU A 172 -4.54 15.57 -16.07
CA GLU A 172 -4.34 16.63 -17.05
C GLU A 172 -5.31 16.50 -18.25
N ALA A 173 -5.51 15.28 -18.73
CA ALA A 173 -6.45 15.01 -19.81
C ALA A 173 -7.92 15.24 -19.39
N LEU A 174 -8.24 15.04 -18.11
CA LEU A 174 -9.53 15.34 -17.54
C LEU A 174 -9.78 16.85 -17.52
N ALA A 175 -8.83 17.63 -17.00
CA ALA A 175 -8.91 19.09 -16.99
C ALA A 175 -9.00 19.68 -18.41
N GLU A 176 -8.27 19.10 -19.38
CA GLU A 176 -8.38 19.52 -20.79
C GLU A 176 -9.78 19.22 -21.36
N ALA A 177 -10.35 18.04 -21.06
CA ALA A 177 -11.70 17.68 -21.51
C ALA A 177 -12.79 18.58 -20.90
N GLU A 178 -12.64 18.94 -19.62
CA GLU A 178 -13.53 19.91 -18.94
C GLU A 178 -13.47 21.28 -19.63
N GLY A 179 -12.27 21.79 -19.90
CA GLY A 179 -12.08 23.07 -20.59
C GLY A 179 -12.67 23.08 -22.01
N GLN A 180 -12.52 22.00 -22.76
CA GLN A 180 -13.10 21.89 -24.12
C GLN A 180 -14.63 21.85 -24.09
N LEU A 181 -15.24 21.25 -23.07
CA LEU A 181 -16.69 21.25 -22.91
C LEU A 181 -17.21 22.66 -22.57
N GLU A 182 -16.50 23.40 -21.70
CA GLU A 182 -16.85 24.80 -21.41
C GLU A 182 -16.77 25.70 -22.63
N GLU A 183 -15.83 25.45 -23.55
CA GLU A 183 -15.72 26.19 -24.81
C GLU A 183 -16.87 25.89 -25.78
N GLU A 184 -17.35 24.64 -25.85
CA GLU A 184 -18.53 24.27 -26.66
C GLU A 184 -19.85 24.79 -26.07
N ASP A 185 -19.86 25.12 -24.77
CA ASP A 185 -21.03 25.66 -24.06
C ASP A 185 -21.17 27.19 -24.18
N ARG A 186 -20.16 27.89 -24.71
CA ARG A 186 -20.16 29.35 -24.94
C ARG A 186 -20.65 29.70 -26.34
#